data_AF-A0A7Z0RKZ9-F1
#
_entry.id   AF-A0A7Z0RKZ9-F1
#
_cell.length_a   1.000
_cell.length_b   1.000
_cell.length_c   1.000
_cell.angle_alpha   90.00
_cell.angle_beta   90.00
_cell.angle_gamma   90.00
#
_symmetry.space_group_name_H-M   'P 1'
#
loop_
_entity.id
_entity.type
_entity.pdbx_description
1 polymer ?
#
loop_
_entity_poly.entity_id
_entity_poly.type
_entity_poly.pdbx_seq_one_letter_code
_entity_poly.pdbx_strand_id
1 'polypeptide(L)'
;MRAPHGPIAEKLTPADPTARETQNGAYVAASGSYLQLEWQSFTGDAWRRGDWVLLPYVHPVDDPARKRFLRDIKKVLGFRGNDEAKLAKSLLEHIRSMESAKRLVEIYTRHFAGGHNAISMSLYSGPFSQRAVASSSHTEPSRQWRSSLDGPPYGRFFWSHDGIGWLGTGDAALRHDKWRQPWRTFFEGFDDRIAVMTLPHHGSANNFHPEILGFRALRFALATTVEARNRVSRLRETLGAVEHAGIHTRVIDDGRLSRFTVTCERSMA
;
A
#
# COMPACT_ATOMS: atom_id res chain seq x y z
N MET A 1 10.29 13.85 -3.36
CA MET A 1 9.48 13.22 -4.42
C MET A 1 8.70 14.35 -5.08
N ARG A 2 8.84 14.55 -6.39
CA ARG A 2 8.16 15.63 -7.12
C ARG A 2 7.04 15.04 -7.99
N ALA A 3 6.13 15.89 -8.47
CA ALA A 3 5.11 15.49 -9.43
C ALA A 3 5.80 14.94 -10.69
N PRO A 4 5.35 13.78 -11.22
CA PRO A 4 5.75 13.34 -12.54
C PRO A 4 5.45 14.43 -13.58
N HIS A 5 6.47 14.82 -14.34
CA HIS A 5 6.26 15.67 -15.51
C HIS A 5 5.70 14.82 -16.69
N GLY A 6 5.15 15.39 -17.77
CA GLY A 6 4.85 14.67 -19.03
C GLY A 6 3.52 13.88 -19.12
N PRO A 7 3.28 13.13 -20.23
CA PRO A 7 2.00 12.47 -20.50
C PRO A 7 1.72 11.32 -19.53
N ILE A 8 0.49 11.28 -19.04
CA ILE A 8 0.02 10.44 -17.93
C ILE A 8 -0.94 9.40 -18.50
N ALA A 9 -0.90 8.16 -18.00
CA ALA A 9 -1.92 7.17 -18.35
C ALA A 9 -3.31 7.68 -17.94
N GLU A 10 -4.31 7.59 -18.83
CA GLU A 10 -5.64 8.23 -18.72
C GLU A 10 -6.43 7.94 -17.41
N LYS A 11 -5.96 7.02 -16.56
CA LYS A 11 -6.63 6.58 -15.32
C LYS A 11 -5.92 6.96 -14.03
N LEU A 12 -4.74 7.57 -14.08
CA LEU A 12 -3.95 7.91 -12.89
C LEU A 12 -3.74 9.41 -12.81
N THR A 13 -3.78 9.95 -11.60
CA THR A 13 -3.52 11.37 -11.37
C THR A 13 -2.16 11.47 -10.68
N PRO A 14 -1.19 12.22 -11.23
CA PRO A 14 0.04 12.54 -10.51
C PRO A 14 -0.31 13.10 -9.14
N ALA A 15 0.41 12.68 -8.10
CA ALA A 15 0.29 13.39 -6.83
C ALA A 15 0.63 14.87 -7.07
N ASP A 16 -0.23 15.78 -6.65
CA ASP A 16 0.11 17.21 -6.60
C ASP A 16 0.90 17.47 -5.32
N PRO A 17 2.24 17.65 -5.41
CA PRO A 17 3.07 17.91 -4.25
C PRO A 17 2.76 19.28 -3.65
N THR A 18 2.37 20.27 -4.46
CA THR A 18 2.17 21.66 -4.00
C THR A 18 0.85 21.86 -3.27
N ALA A 19 -0.20 21.11 -3.63
CA ALA A 19 -1.48 21.17 -2.92
C ALA A 19 -1.44 20.55 -1.52
N ARG A 20 -0.40 19.77 -1.18
CA ARG A 20 -0.39 18.90 0.01
C ARG A 20 0.95 18.77 0.72
N GLU A 21 1.89 19.66 0.40
CA GLU A 21 3.16 19.76 1.12
C GLU A 21 2.90 20.35 2.51
N THR A 22 3.21 19.56 3.55
CA THR A 22 3.25 20.10 4.91
C THR A 22 4.48 20.98 5.07
N GLN A 23 4.49 21.85 6.08
CA GLN A 23 5.65 22.71 6.41
C GLN A 23 6.96 21.93 6.64
N ASN A 24 6.89 20.60 6.81
CA ASN A 24 8.02 19.71 7.05
C ASN A 24 8.43 18.89 5.81
N GLY A 25 7.93 19.20 4.61
CA GLY A 25 8.27 18.49 3.36
C GLY A 25 7.64 17.09 3.23
N ALA A 26 6.66 16.75 4.07
CA ALA A 26 5.87 15.52 3.93
C ALA A 26 4.66 15.75 2.99
N TYR A 27 4.31 14.73 2.21
CA TYR A 27 3.20 14.74 1.25
C TYR A 27 2.07 13.82 1.68
N VAL A 28 0.83 14.31 1.65
CA VAL A 28 -0.36 13.50 1.88
C VAL A 28 -0.82 12.89 0.55
N ALA A 29 -0.51 11.61 0.33
CA ALA A 29 -1.00 10.90 -0.83
C ALA A 29 -2.48 10.51 -0.67
N ALA A 30 -3.29 10.72 -1.70
CA ALA A 30 -4.65 10.18 -1.76
C ALA A 30 -4.70 8.93 -2.65
N SER A 31 -5.79 8.18 -2.53
CA SER A 31 -6.09 7.09 -3.46
C SER A 31 -6.08 7.57 -4.89
N GLY A 32 -5.33 6.88 -5.75
CA GLY A 32 -5.17 7.23 -7.16
C GLY A 32 -4.11 8.29 -7.46
N SER A 33 -3.53 8.91 -6.42
CA SER A 33 -2.25 9.62 -6.55
C SER A 33 -1.12 8.61 -6.71
N TYR A 34 -0.14 8.89 -7.57
CA TYR A 34 1.10 8.11 -7.63
C TYR A 34 2.33 8.99 -7.40
N LEU A 35 3.37 8.40 -6.82
CA LEU A 35 4.68 9.01 -6.63
C LEU A 35 5.68 8.27 -7.51
N GLN A 36 6.31 8.96 -8.44
CA GLN A 36 7.33 8.39 -9.32
C GLN A 36 8.71 8.89 -8.90
N LEU A 37 9.70 8.00 -8.96
CA LEU A 37 11.08 8.38 -8.70
C LEU A 37 11.63 9.16 -9.92
N GLU A 38 12.20 10.33 -9.66
CA GLU A 38 12.87 11.16 -10.66
C GLU A 38 14.24 11.59 -10.11
N TRP A 39 15.24 11.70 -10.98
CA TRP A 39 16.60 12.14 -10.59
C TRP A 39 17.29 12.93 -11.70
N GLN A 40 18.32 13.67 -11.31
CA GLN A 40 19.32 14.28 -12.17
C GLN A 40 20.69 13.78 -11.72
N SER A 41 21.60 13.53 -12.66
CA SER A 41 22.97 13.13 -12.32
C SER A 41 23.77 14.31 -11.79
N PHE A 42 23.58 15.49 -12.40
CA PHE A 42 24.18 16.74 -11.97
C PHE A 42 23.14 17.88 -11.98
N THR A 43 23.38 18.91 -11.15
CA THR A 43 22.54 20.11 -11.13
C THR A 43 22.56 20.79 -12.49
N GLY A 44 21.39 20.91 -13.12
CA GLY A 44 21.24 21.51 -14.45
C GLY A 44 20.97 20.50 -15.57
N ASP A 45 21.13 19.19 -15.31
CA ASP A 45 20.79 18.14 -16.29
C ASP A 45 19.29 18.05 -16.57
N ALA A 46 18.90 17.36 -17.64
CA ALA A 46 17.52 16.95 -17.81
C ALA A 46 17.09 15.95 -16.72
N TRP A 47 15.89 16.11 -16.18
CA TRP A 47 15.29 15.15 -15.25
C TRP A 47 15.06 13.80 -15.94
N ARG A 48 15.49 12.72 -15.28
CA ARG A 48 15.22 11.34 -15.68
C ARG A 48 14.11 10.77 -14.82
N ARG A 49 13.25 9.95 -15.43
CA ARG A 49 12.16 9.25 -14.73
C ARG A 49 12.45 7.78 -14.56
N GLY A 50 12.22 7.30 -13.35
CA GLY A 50 12.27 5.88 -13.01
C GLY A 50 10.99 5.19 -13.43
N ASP A 51 11.12 3.97 -13.93
CA ASP A 51 9.98 3.07 -14.14
C ASP A 51 9.60 2.41 -12.81
N TRP A 52 9.34 3.21 -11.79
CA TRP A 52 8.96 2.74 -10.46
C TRP A 52 8.03 3.76 -9.81
N VAL A 53 6.90 3.28 -9.30
CA VAL A 53 5.90 4.12 -8.64
C VAL A 53 5.49 3.56 -7.29
N LEU A 54 5.13 4.48 -6.41
CA LEU A 54 4.34 4.21 -5.22
C LEU A 54 2.90 4.61 -5.53
N LEU A 55 1.97 3.65 -5.43
CA LEU A 55 0.55 3.86 -5.70
C LEU A 55 -0.26 3.47 -4.46
N PRO A 56 -0.53 4.43 -3.56
CA PRO A 56 -1.38 4.22 -2.40
C PRO A 56 -2.86 4.12 -2.77
N TYR A 57 -3.54 3.30 -1.99
CA TYR A 57 -4.99 3.16 -2.01
C TYR A 57 -5.51 3.10 -0.58
N VAL A 58 -6.43 4.01 -0.27
CA VAL A 58 -7.24 4.04 0.94
C VAL A 58 -8.70 4.00 0.52
N HIS A 59 -9.54 3.25 1.22
CA HIS A 59 -10.97 3.29 0.92
C HIS A 59 -11.49 4.74 1.04
N PRO A 60 -12.20 5.25 0.03
CA PRO A 60 -12.76 6.59 0.12
C PRO A 60 -13.73 6.64 1.30
N VAL A 61 -13.62 7.70 2.07
CA VAL A 61 -14.54 8.01 3.16
C VAL A 61 -15.52 9.05 2.63
N ASP A 62 -16.80 8.73 2.71
CA ASP A 62 -17.87 9.61 2.27
C ASP A 62 -17.77 10.98 2.98
N ASP A 63 -17.80 12.08 2.22
CA ASP A 63 -17.69 13.44 2.75
C ASP A 63 -18.69 13.76 3.89
N PRO A 64 -19.96 13.32 3.82
CA PRO A 64 -20.89 13.49 4.94
C PRO A 64 -20.42 12.78 6.22
N ALA A 65 -19.84 11.58 6.11
CA ALA A 65 -19.30 10.85 7.26
C ALA A 65 -18.11 11.59 7.86
N ARG A 66 -17.19 12.08 7.01
CA ARG A 66 -16.03 12.88 7.46
C ARG A 66 -16.46 14.17 8.17
N LYS A 67 -17.46 14.89 7.63
CA LYS A 67 -18.01 16.11 8.25
C LYS A 67 -18.67 15.81 9.60
N ARG A 68 -19.45 14.73 9.70
CA ARG A 68 -20.07 14.31 10.97
C ARG A 68 -19.02 13.91 12.01
N PHE A 69 -18.01 13.14 11.60
CA PHE A 69 -16.88 12.77 12.45
C PHE A 69 -16.17 14.00 13.02
N LEU A 70 -15.77 14.94 12.15
CA LEU A 70 -15.07 16.15 12.58
C LEU A 70 -15.91 16.99 13.55
N ARG A 71 -17.22 17.12 13.29
CA ARG A 71 -18.15 17.82 14.18
C ARG A 71 -18.23 17.16 15.56
N ASP A 72 -18.35 15.83 15.61
CA ASP A 72 -18.46 15.10 16.87
C ASP A 72 -17.15 15.15 17.67
N ILE A 73 -15.99 15.11 16.99
CA ILE A 73 -14.68 15.37 17.60
C ILE A 73 -14.62 16.77 18.18
N LYS A 74 -14.93 17.82 17.40
CA LYS A 74 -14.94 19.21 17.90
C LYS A 74 -15.85 19.38 19.12
N LYS A 75 -17.02 18.74 19.12
CA LYS A 75 -17.96 18.75 20.24
C LYS A 75 -17.35 18.18 21.52
N VAL A 76 -16.69 17.02 21.43
CA VAL A 76 -16.07 16.37 22.60
C VAL A 76 -14.83 17.13 23.10
N LEU A 77 -14.10 17.77 22.20
CA LEU A 77 -12.97 18.65 22.56
C LEU A 77 -13.41 20.03 23.08
N GLY A 78 -14.70 20.35 23.08
CA GLY A 78 -15.19 21.70 23.37
C GLY A 78 -14.68 22.77 22.39
N PHE A 79 -14.20 22.36 21.21
CA PHE A 79 -13.50 23.21 20.26
C PHE A 79 -14.48 23.99 19.39
N ARG A 80 -14.28 25.32 19.30
CA ARG A 80 -15.02 26.21 18.42
C ARG A 80 -14.07 26.84 17.40
N GLY A 81 -14.49 26.88 16.14
CA GLY A 81 -13.71 27.46 15.04
C GLY A 81 -13.12 26.43 14.08
N ASN A 82 -12.22 26.90 13.21
CA ASN A 82 -11.64 26.13 12.09
C ASN A 82 -10.10 26.17 12.06
N ASP A 83 -9.46 26.63 13.14
CA ASP A 83 -8.01 26.65 13.25
C ASP A 83 -7.48 25.21 13.46
N GLU A 84 -6.90 24.64 12.42
CA GLU A 84 -6.43 23.25 12.41
C GLU A 84 -5.30 23.00 13.42
N ALA A 85 -4.39 23.97 13.60
CA ALA A 85 -3.29 23.85 14.54
C ALA A 85 -3.79 23.83 15.99
N LYS A 86 -4.75 24.70 16.33
CA LYS A 86 -5.39 24.68 17.66
C LYS A 86 -6.23 23.42 17.88
N LEU A 87 -6.92 22.93 16.86
CA LEU A 87 -7.66 21.67 16.94
C LEU A 87 -6.72 20.49 17.20
N ALA A 88 -5.60 20.41 16.46
CA ALA A 88 -4.60 19.36 16.64
C ALA A 88 -3.97 19.40 18.05
N LYS A 89 -3.64 20.60 18.54
CA LYS A 89 -3.14 20.76 19.91
C LYS A 89 -4.15 20.28 20.96
N SER A 90 -5.41 20.69 20.82
CA SER A 90 -6.49 20.26 21.73
C SER A 90 -6.70 18.74 21.70
N LEU A 91 -6.66 18.13 20.51
CA LEU A 91 -6.74 16.68 20.34
C LEU A 91 -5.59 15.96 21.07
N LEU A 92 -4.35 16.43 20.89
CA LEU A 92 -3.17 15.85 21.55
C LEU A 92 -3.26 15.96 23.08
N GLU A 93 -3.77 17.06 23.61
CA GLU A 93 -4.00 17.23 25.04
C GLU A 93 -5.01 16.21 25.58
N HIS A 94 -6.11 15.96 24.85
CA HIS A 94 -7.15 15.02 25.27
C HIS A 94 -6.71 13.55 25.16
N ILE A 95 -5.91 13.18 24.17
CA ILE A 95 -5.44 11.79 24.00
C ILE A 95 -4.52 11.35 25.17
N ARG A 96 -3.91 12.29 25.90
CA ARG A 96 -3.08 11.97 27.08
C ARG A 96 -3.84 11.33 28.24
N SER A 97 -5.17 11.51 28.31
CA SER A 97 -6.01 10.85 29.30
C SER A 97 -6.67 9.61 28.72
N MET A 98 -6.57 8.48 29.41
CA MET A 98 -7.20 7.22 28.98
C MET A 98 -8.72 7.32 28.86
N GLU A 99 -9.38 8.11 29.72
CA GLU A 99 -10.84 8.29 29.65
C GLU A 99 -11.23 9.07 28.39
N SER A 100 -10.55 10.19 28.14
CA SER A 100 -10.76 11.00 26.95
C SER A 100 -10.40 10.24 25.67
N ALA A 101 -9.30 9.48 25.68
CA ALA A 101 -8.90 8.63 24.56
C ALA A 101 -9.98 7.57 24.23
N LYS A 102 -10.57 6.92 25.23
CA LYS A 102 -11.68 5.96 25.01
C LYS A 102 -12.87 6.63 24.32
N ARG A 103 -13.28 7.83 24.77
CA ARG A 103 -14.36 8.59 24.12
C ARG A 103 -14.03 8.93 22.67
N LEU A 104 -12.78 9.30 22.37
CA LEU A 104 -12.34 9.57 21.00
C LEU A 104 -12.37 8.30 20.12
N VAL A 105 -11.97 7.15 20.68
CA VAL A 105 -12.05 5.85 20.00
C VAL A 105 -13.51 5.44 19.73
N GLU A 106 -14.42 5.69 20.67
CA GLU A 106 -15.86 5.43 20.48
C GLU A 106 -16.43 6.28 19.34
N ILE A 107 -16.08 7.57 19.27
CA ILE A 107 -16.47 8.46 18.17
C ILE A 107 -15.93 7.91 16.86
N TYR A 108 -14.64 7.57 16.80
CA TYR A 108 -14.02 7.03 15.59
C TYR A 108 -14.72 5.75 15.12
N THR A 109 -14.95 4.80 16.03
CA THR A 109 -15.59 3.51 15.73
C THR A 109 -17.04 3.67 15.26
N ARG A 110 -17.76 4.70 15.74
CA ARG A 110 -19.13 5.00 15.29
C ARG A 110 -19.17 5.48 13.83
N HIS A 111 -18.15 6.21 13.39
CA HIS A 111 -18.11 6.80 12.04
C HIS A 111 -17.45 5.89 11.02
N PHE A 112 -16.51 5.04 11.45
CA PHE A 112 -15.72 4.20 10.56
C PHE A 112 -15.90 2.72 10.90
N ALA A 113 -16.74 2.05 10.10
CA ALA A 113 -16.95 0.60 10.20
C ALA A 113 -15.62 -0.13 9.94
N GLY A 114 -15.16 -0.90 10.93
CA GLY A 114 -13.82 -1.52 10.93
C GLY A 114 -12.92 -1.04 12.08
N GLY A 115 -13.38 -0.08 12.89
CA GLY A 115 -12.61 0.44 14.03
C GLY A 115 -11.27 1.00 13.54
N HIS A 116 -10.20 0.85 14.33
CA HIS A 116 -8.86 1.39 14.03
C HIS A 116 -8.28 1.01 12.64
N ASN A 117 -8.80 -0.03 11.99
CA ASN A 117 -8.36 -0.48 10.66
C ASN A 117 -9.25 0.01 9.51
N ALA A 118 -10.29 0.78 9.80
CA ALA A 118 -11.25 1.23 8.80
C ALA A 118 -10.60 2.12 7.72
N ILE A 119 -9.55 2.86 8.09
CA ILE A 119 -8.75 3.68 7.18
C ILE A 119 -7.35 3.06 7.07
N SER A 120 -7.29 1.83 6.56
CA SER A 120 -6.01 1.20 6.23
C SER A 120 -5.57 1.57 4.82
N MET A 121 -4.26 1.77 4.66
CA MET A 121 -3.65 2.03 3.36
C MET A 121 -3.08 0.74 2.80
N SER A 122 -3.51 0.40 1.59
CA SER A 122 -2.73 -0.48 0.72
C SER A 122 -1.76 0.34 -0.11
N LEU A 123 -0.59 -0.22 -0.40
CA LEU A 123 0.46 0.46 -1.14
C LEU A 123 1.06 -0.50 -2.16
N TYR A 124 0.90 -0.16 -3.44
CA TYR A 124 1.71 -0.76 -4.48
C TYR A 124 3.06 -0.04 -4.57
N SER A 125 4.15 -0.80 -4.68
CA SER A 125 5.51 -0.31 -4.93
C SER A 125 6.12 -1.18 -6.01
N GLY A 126 6.34 -0.63 -7.20
CA GLY A 126 6.81 -1.43 -8.32
C GLY A 126 6.81 -0.70 -9.66
N PRO A 127 7.08 -1.44 -10.74
CA PRO A 127 7.15 -0.88 -12.09
C PRO A 127 5.87 -0.20 -12.55
N PHE A 128 6.02 0.94 -13.22
CA PHE A 128 4.88 1.65 -13.82
C PHE A 128 4.52 1.10 -15.20
N SER A 129 5.51 0.70 -15.96
CA SER A 129 5.37 0.14 -17.31
C SER A 129 4.82 -1.27 -17.23
N GLN A 130 3.94 -1.62 -18.17
CA GLN A 130 3.47 -3.01 -18.29
C GLN A 130 4.63 -3.90 -18.68
N ARG A 131 4.53 -5.20 -18.35
CA ARG A 131 5.49 -6.17 -18.87
C ARG A 131 5.47 -6.09 -20.39
N ALA A 132 6.64 -5.91 -21.01
CA ALA A 132 6.74 -5.92 -22.45
C ALA A 132 6.33 -7.32 -22.92
N VAL A 133 5.17 -7.43 -23.58
CA VAL A 133 4.87 -8.63 -24.36
C VAL A 133 6.02 -8.74 -25.38
N ALA A 134 6.61 -9.93 -25.50
CA ALA A 134 7.86 -10.21 -26.21
C ALA A 134 7.85 -9.94 -27.74
N SER A 135 7.05 -8.99 -28.22
CA SER A 135 6.77 -8.68 -29.62
C SER A 135 7.36 -7.36 -30.12
N SER A 136 7.97 -6.51 -29.29
CA SER A 136 8.49 -5.22 -29.77
C SER A 136 9.98 -5.28 -30.10
N SER A 137 10.27 -5.20 -31.39
CA SER A 137 11.60 -5.10 -32.01
C SER A 137 12.52 -4.06 -31.36
N HIS A 138 13.72 -4.51 -31.00
CA HIS A 138 15.04 -3.87 -30.93
C HIS A 138 15.26 -2.35 -31.12
N THR A 139 14.47 -1.43 -30.56
CA THR A 139 14.87 0.00 -30.58
C THR A 139 14.60 0.83 -29.33
N GLU A 140 14.01 0.28 -28.25
CA GLU A 140 13.94 1.04 -26.99
C GLU A 140 15.10 0.68 -26.04
N PRO A 141 15.80 1.68 -25.43
CA PRO A 141 16.77 1.45 -24.38
C PRO A 141 16.14 0.56 -23.30
N SER A 142 16.86 -0.47 -22.89
CA SER A 142 16.31 -1.64 -22.21
C SER A 142 15.42 -1.26 -21.01
N ARG A 143 14.09 -1.42 -21.16
CA ARG A 143 13.13 -1.49 -20.03
C ARG A 143 13.30 -2.78 -19.22
N GLN A 144 14.44 -3.46 -19.35
CA GLN A 144 14.66 -4.79 -18.81
C GLN A 144 15.04 -4.68 -17.35
N TRP A 145 14.17 -5.26 -16.52
CA TRP A 145 14.46 -5.52 -15.13
C TRP A 145 15.12 -6.89 -14.99
N ARG A 146 16.07 -6.97 -14.07
CA ARG A 146 16.60 -8.22 -13.52
C ARG A 146 16.21 -8.25 -12.07
N SER A 147 15.41 -9.24 -11.70
CA SER A 147 15.07 -9.43 -10.30
C SER A 147 15.52 -10.78 -9.80
N SER A 148 16.04 -10.80 -8.58
CA SER A 148 16.44 -12.02 -7.89
C SER A 148 15.87 -12.07 -6.48
N LEU A 149 15.53 -13.29 -6.06
CA LEU A 149 15.25 -13.64 -4.67
C LEU A 149 16.33 -14.62 -4.26
N ASP A 150 17.22 -14.20 -3.35
CA ASP A 150 18.28 -15.03 -2.79
C ASP A 150 17.98 -15.35 -1.33
N GLY A 151 17.88 -16.64 -0.99
CA GLY A 151 17.91 -17.12 0.38
C GLY A 151 17.14 -18.44 0.61
N PRO A 152 17.62 -19.32 1.53
CA PRO A 152 16.75 -20.35 2.10
C PRO A 152 15.61 -19.66 2.89
N PRO A 153 14.36 -20.15 2.85
CA PRO A 153 13.87 -21.41 2.26
C PRO A 153 13.18 -21.25 0.88
N TYR A 154 13.30 -20.11 0.21
CA TYR A 154 12.60 -19.89 -1.07
C TYR A 154 13.38 -20.45 -2.27
N GLY A 155 14.70 -20.62 -2.14
CA GLY A 155 15.54 -20.98 -3.28
C GLY A 155 15.87 -19.74 -4.12
N ARG A 156 16.59 -19.93 -5.23
CA ARG A 156 16.95 -18.83 -6.13
C ARG A 156 15.88 -18.70 -7.20
N PHE A 157 15.17 -17.58 -7.18
CA PHE A 157 14.27 -17.20 -8.28
C PHE A 157 14.89 -16.07 -9.08
N PHE A 158 14.86 -16.22 -10.40
CA PHE A 158 15.28 -15.20 -11.34
C PHE A 158 14.08 -14.81 -12.20
N TRP A 159 13.77 -13.52 -12.20
CA TRP A 159 12.82 -12.94 -13.15
C TRP A 159 13.62 -12.13 -14.15
N SER A 160 13.67 -12.65 -15.38
CA SER A 160 14.29 -11.94 -16.49
C SER A 160 13.24 -11.07 -17.16
N HIS A 161 13.56 -9.81 -17.42
CA HIS A 161 12.77 -8.85 -18.20
C HIS A 161 11.54 -8.25 -17.51
N ASP A 162 11.19 -8.70 -16.31
CA ASP A 162 9.99 -8.27 -15.58
C ASP A 162 10.35 -7.64 -14.24
N GLY A 163 9.96 -6.39 -14.02
CA GLY A 163 10.10 -5.79 -12.71
C GLY A 163 9.06 -6.34 -11.73
N ILE A 164 9.45 -6.50 -10.47
CA ILE A 164 8.61 -7.11 -9.43
C ILE A 164 7.93 -6.01 -8.62
N GLY A 165 6.59 -5.96 -8.69
CA GLY A 165 5.77 -5.11 -7.85
C GLY A 165 5.38 -5.79 -6.54
N TRP A 166 5.41 -4.99 -5.48
CA TRP A 166 4.96 -5.33 -4.15
C TRP A 166 3.63 -4.66 -3.87
N LEU A 167 2.69 -5.40 -3.28
CA LEU A 167 1.43 -4.87 -2.79
C LEU A 167 1.33 -5.08 -1.27
N GLY A 168 1.57 -4.02 -0.51
CA GLY A 168 1.25 -4.00 0.90
C GLY A 168 -0.25 -3.82 1.07
N THR A 169 -0.95 -4.72 1.75
CA THR A 169 -2.41 -4.60 1.95
C THR A 169 -2.78 -3.82 3.22
N GLY A 170 -1.83 -3.66 4.14
CA GLY A 170 -2.08 -3.15 5.48
C GLY A 170 -3.07 -4.05 6.23
N ASP A 171 -4.03 -3.42 6.89
CA ASP A 171 -5.08 -4.06 7.68
C ASP A 171 -6.45 -3.98 7.01
N ALA A 172 -6.47 -3.79 5.69
CA ALA A 172 -7.69 -3.64 4.92
C ALA A 172 -8.67 -4.80 5.16
N ALA A 173 -9.97 -4.48 5.30
CA ALA A 173 -11.02 -5.45 5.60
C ALA A 173 -11.51 -6.19 4.34
N LEU A 174 -10.60 -6.79 3.59
CA LEU A 174 -10.84 -7.38 2.26
C LEU A 174 -11.68 -8.67 2.28
N ARG A 175 -12.08 -9.15 3.46
CA ARG A 175 -13.07 -10.22 3.59
C ARG A 175 -14.44 -9.81 3.01
N HIS A 176 -14.80 -8.53 3.12
CA HIS A 176 -16.10 -8.04 2.72
C HIS A 176 -16.07 -7.41 1.32
N ASP A 177 -17.05 -7.76 0.49
CA ASP A 177 -17.14 -7.35 -0.92
C ASP A 177 -17.12 -5.83 -1.09
N LYS A 178 -17.81 -5.11 -0.19
CA LYS A 178 -17.85 -3.64 -0.17
C LYS A 178 -16.45 -3.00 -0.20
N TRP A 179 -15.48 -3.65 0.44
CA TRP A 179 -14.10 -3.18 0.47
C TRP A 179 -13.27 -3.88 -0.62
N ARG A 180 -13.43 -5.19 -0.77
CA ARG A 180 -12.64 -5.98 -1.71
C ARG A 180 -12.83 -5.56 -3.16
N GLN A 181 -14.05 -5.36 -3.63
CA GLN A 181 -14.29 -5.11 -5.06
C GLN A 181 -13.67 -3.78 -5.52
N PRO A 182 -13.90 -2.63 -4.85
CA PRO A 182 -13.24 -1.38 -5.22
C PRO A 182 -11.70 -1.47 -5.15
N TRP A 183 -11.17 -2.17 -4.15
CA TRP A 183 -9.74 -2.41 -4.01
C TRP A 183 -9.16 -3.22 -5.19
N ARG A 184 -9.85 -4.29 -5.60
CA ARG A 184 -9.46 -5.10 -6.77
C ARG A 184 -9.53 -4.30 -8.05
N THR A 185 -10.65 -3.60 -8.30
CA THR A 185 -10.80 -2.74 -9.49
C THR A 185 -9.71 -1.69 -9.58
N PHE A 186 -9.29 -1.11 -8.45
CA PHE A 186 -8.21 -0.13 -8.43
C PHE A 186 -6.86 -0.73 -8.87
N PHE A 187 -6.52 -1.94 -8.39
CA PHE A 187 -5.25 -2.60 -8.70
C PHE A 187 -5.28 -3.49 -9.94
N GLU A 188 -6.43 -3.68 -10.59
CA GLU A 188 -6.58 -4.51 -11.81
C GLU A 188 -5.60 -4.10 -12.91
N GLY A 189 -5.35 -2.81 -13.06
CA GLY A 189 -4.36 -2.30 -14.03
C GLY A 189 -2.94 -2.81 -13.78
N PHE A 190 -2.60 -3.27 -12.57
CA PHE A 190 -1.27 -3.74 -12.13
C PHE A 190 -1.21 -5.26 -11.93
N ASP A 191 -2.23 -5.99 -12.38
CA ASP A 191 -2.38 -7.44 -12.26
C ASP A 191 -1.15 -8.25 -12.71
N ASP A 192 -0.49 -7.79 -13.76
CA ASP A 192 0.68 -8.39 -14.36
C ASP A 192 2.00 -8.03 -13.67
N ARG A 193 1.96 -7.20 -12.63
CA ARG A 193 3.14 -6.67 -11.95
C ARG A 193 3.18 -6.99 -10.46
N ILE A 194 2.02 -7.17 -9.83
CA ILE A 194 1.92 -7.54 -8.42
C ILE A 194 2.38 -8.98 -8.27
N ALA A 195 3.64 -9.17 -7.87
CA ALA A 195 4.26 -10.47 -7.72
C ALA A 195 4.46 -10.88 -6.25
N VAL A 196 4.55 -9.89 -5.36
CA VAL A 196 4.63 -10.08 -3.91
C VAL A 196 3.49 -9.29 -3.26
N MET A 197 2.77 -9.92 -2.34
CA MET A 197 1.71 -9.27 -1.56
C MET A 197 1.90 -9.57 -0.07
N THR A 198 1.69 -8.59 0.80
CA THR A 198 1.47 -8.90 2.23
C THR A 198 0.00 -9.23 2.44
N LEU A 199 -0.31 -10.28 3.18
CA LEU A 199 -1.68 -10.64 3.52
C LEU A 199 -2.28 -9.61 4.49
N PRO A 200 -3.58 -9.29 4.34
CA PRO A 200 -4.20 -8.24 5.15
C PRO A 200 -4.24 -8.61 6.62
N HIS A 201 -3.98 -7.63 7.48
CA HIS A 201 -3.99 -7.76 8.94
C HIS A 201 -3.23 -9.01 9.40
N HIS A 202 -1.95 -9.07 9.06
CA HIS A 202 -1.05 -10.16 9.45
C HIS A 202 -1.43 -11.55 8.92
N GLY A 203 -2.35 -11.66 7.95
CA GLY A 203 -2.91 -12.93 7.48
C GLY A 203 -4.16 -13.40 8.21
N SER A 204 -4.84 -12.51 8.93
CA SER A 204 -6.10 -12.82 9.62
C SER A 204 -7.20 -13.24 8.65
N ALA A 205 -7.84 -14.38 8.93
CA ALA A 205 -8.99 -14.86 8.16
C ALA A 205 -10.20 -13.90 8.22
N ASN A 206 -10.23 -12.97 9.18
CA ASN A 206 -11.29 -11.96 9.29
C ASN A 206 -11.13 -10.82 8.27
N ASN A 207 -9.94 -10.67 7.67
CA ASN A 207 -9.61 -9.64 6.70
C ASN A 207 -9.33 -10.21 5.30
N PHE A 208 -9.15 -11.53 5.21
CA PHE A 208 -8.80 -12.23 3.98
C PHE A 208 -10.02 -12.74 3.21
N HIS A 209 -9.91 -12.73 1.88
CA HIS A 209 -10.80 -13.44 0.97
C HIS A 209 -9.98 -14.02 -0.19
N PRO A 210 -10.20 -15.27 -0.64
CA PRO A 210 -9.39 -15.91 -1.68
C PRO A 210 -9.27 -15.13 -2.99
N GLU A 211 -10.30 -14.37 -3.37
CA GLU A 211 -10.27 -13.50 -4.57
C GLU A 211 -9.10 -12.51 -4.62
N ILE A 212 -8.54 -12.08 -3.49
CA ILE A 212 -7.41 -11.14 -3.50
C ILE A 212 -6.12 -11.80 -4.02
N LEU A 213 -6.11 -13.13 -4.14
CA LEU A 213 -5.01 -13.90 -4.73
C LEU A 213 -5.06 -13.94 -6.26
N GLY A 214 -6.13 -13.40 -6.86
CA GLY A 214 -6.37 -13.50 -8.30
C GLY A 214 -5.50 -12.61 -9.19
N PHE A 215 -4.33 -12.14 -8.71
CA PHE A 215 -3.43 -11.36 -9.55
C PHE A 215 -2.54 -12.28 -10.40
N ARG A 216 -2.50 -12.08 -11.72
CA ARG A 216 -1.80 -12.95 -12.69
C ARG A 216 -0.31 -13.13 -12.38
N ALA A 217 0.35 -12.08 -11.93
CA ALA A 217 1.77 -12.12 -11.61
C ALA A 217 2.08 -12.59 -10.18
N LEU A 218 1.08 -12.79 -9.32
CA LEU A 218 1.30 -13.12 -7.92
C LEU A 218 2.05 -14.44 -7.78
N ARG A 219 3.13 -14.42 -7.00
CA ARG A 219 3.96 -15.60 -6.69
C ARG A 219 4.16 -15.78 -5.20
N PHE A 220 4.14 -14.69 -4.43
CA PHE A 220 4.30 -14.71 -2.98
C PHE A 220 3.18 -13.94 -2.29
N ALA A 221 2.53 -14.56 -1.29
CA ALA A 221 1.67 -13.86 -0.35
C ALA A 221 2.14 -14.13 1.09
N LEU A 222 2.59 -13.07 1.78
CA LEU A 222 3.35 -13.14 3.03
C LEU A 222 2.53 -12.66 4.22
N ALA A 223 2.58 -13.38 5.33
CA ALA A 223 2.05 -12.92 6.62
C ALA A 223 3.17 -12.25 7.44
N THR A 224 2.96 -11.03 7.91
CA THR A 224 3.96 -10.30 8.72
C THR A 224 3.57 -10.35 10.19
N THR A 225 3.97 -11.39 10.93
CA THR A 225 3.55 -11.59 12.34
C THR A 225 4.49 -12.48 13.10
N VAL A 226 4.49 -12.40 14.43
CA VAL A 226 5.18 -13.36 15.29
C VAL A 226 4.31 -14.61 15.46
N GLU A 227 4.69 -15.70 14.78
CA GLU A 227 3.93 -16.97 14.76
C GLU A 227 3.66 -17.50 16.17
N ALA A 228 4.67 -17.45 17.05
CA ALA A 228 4.60 -17.96 18.42
C ALA A 228 3.52 -17.29 19.29
N ARG A 229 3.01 -16.12 18.90
CA ARG A 229 2.03 -15.39 19.72
C ARG A 229 0.59 -15.89 19.53
N ASN A 230 0.28 -16.69 18.50
CA ASN A 230 -1.09 -17.17 18.21
C ASN A 230 -2.18 -16.08 18.24
N ARG A 231 -1.83 -14.82 17.95
CA ARG A 231 -2.75 -13.67 18.05
C ARG A 231 -3.54 -13.42 16.76
N VAL A 232 -3.15 -14.04 15.66
CA VAL A 232 -3.77 -13.83 14.35
C VAL A 232 -4.88 -14.84 14.14
N SER A 233 -6.10 -14.35 13.93
CA SER A 233 -7.27 -15.20 13.75
C SER A 233 -7.10 -16.15 12.58
N ARG A 234 -7.06 -17.45 12.88
CA ARG A 234 -7.09 -18.55 11.89
C ARG A 234 -6.05 -18.41 10.78
N LEU A 235 -4.84 -17.95 11.13
CA LEU A 235 -3.73 -17.74 10.19
C LEU A 235 -3.46 -18.97 9.29
N ARG A 236 -3.49 -20.18 9.86
CA ARG A 236 -3.25 -21.42 9.10
C ARG A 236 -4.28 -21.66 7.99
N GLU A 237 -5.53 -21.25 8.19
CA GLU A 237 -6.56 -21.34 7.14
C GLU A 237 -6.22 -20.41 5.98
N THR A 238 -5.81 -19.17 6.29
CA THR A 238 -5.36 -18.20 5.28
C THR A 238 -4.15 -18.70 4.51
N LEU A 239 -3.10 -19.18 5.20
CA LEU A 239 -1.90 -19.71 4.56
C LEU A 239 -2.22 -20.94 3.68
N GLY A 240 -3.08 -21.84 4.16
CA GLY A 240 -3.53 -22.99 3.37
C GLY A 240 -4.29 -22.58 2.10
N ALA A 241 -5.11 -21.52 2.16
CA ALA A 241 -5.78 -20.99 0.97
C ALA A 241 -4.80 -20.40 -0.05
N VAL A 242 -3.70 -19.78 0.42
CA VAL A 242 -2.62 -19.30 -0.46
C VAL A 242 -1.91 -20.46 -1.15
N GLU A 243 -1.55 -21.50 -0.39
CA GLU A 243 -0.89 -22.69 -0.94
C GLU A 243 -1.80 -23.44 -1.93
N HIS A 244 -3.10 -23.54 -1.64
CA HIS A 244 -4.07 -24.15 -2.54
C HIS A 244 -4.22 -23.38 -3.87
N ALA A 245 -3.99 -22.07 -3.86
CA ALA A 245 -3.93 -21.25 -5.07
C ALA A 245 -2.59 -21.37 -5.84
N GLY A 246 -1.68 -22.23 -5.41
CA GLY A 246 -0.35 -22.41 -6.03
C GLY A 246 0.61 -21.25 -5.77
N ILE A 247 0.34 -20.42 -4.77
CA ILE A 247 1.15 -19.26 -4.40
C ILE A 247 2.04 -19.62 -3.21
N HIS A 248 3.29 -19.15 -3.23
CA HIS A 248 4.19 -19.36 -2.10
C HIS A 248 3.82 -18.48 -0.91
N THR A 249 3.84 -19.04 0.29
CA THR A 249 3.51 -18.33 1.51
C THR A 249 4.47 -18.61 2.65
N ARG A 250 4.66 -17.62 3.52
CA ARG A 250 5.41 -17.72 4.77
C ARG A 250 4.97 -16.66 5.76
N VAL A 251 5.31 -16.92 7.01
CA VAL A 251 5.33 -15.93 8.08
C VAL A 251 6.71 -15.27 8.11
N ILE A 252 6.73 -13.94 8.02
CA ILE A 252 7.89 -13.08 8.22
C ILE A 252 7.79 -12.50 9.62
N ASP A 253 8.78 -12.80 10.46
CA ASP A 253 8.80 -12.47 11.88
C ASP A 253 10.19 -11.98 12.32
N ASP A 254 10.27 -11.31 13.46
CA ASP A 254 11.53 -10.75 13.96
C ASP A 254 12.52 -11.85 14.45
N GLY A 255 12.08 -13.11 14.52
CA GLY A 255 12.84 -14.21 15.14
C GLY A 255 13.43 -15.23 14.16
N ARG A 256 12.61 -15.80 13.26
CA ARG A 256 12.94 -16.97 12.42
C ARG A 256 13.25 -16.58 10.97
N LEU A 257 12.54 -15.60 10.42
CA LEU A 257 12.77 -15.02 9.09
C LEU A 257 12.66 -13.50 9.21
N SER A 258 13.75 -12.87 9.67
CA SER A 258 13.81 -11.42 9.90
C SER A 258 13.65 -10.57 8.64
N ARG A 259 13.68 -11.20 7.44
CA ARG A 259 13.53 -10.49 6.16
C ARG A 259 13.06 -11.39 5.02
N PHE A 260 12.27 -10.80 4.12
CA PHE A 260 12.06 -11.26 2.75
C PHE A 260 12.63 -10.19 1.82
N THR A 261 13.60 -10.55 0.98
CA THR A 261 14.34 -9.57 0.17
C THR A 261 14.31 -9.97 -1.29
N VAL A 262 13.81 -9.08 -2.12
CA VAL A 262 13.89 -9.17 -3.58
C VAL A 262 14.76 -8.03 -4.05
N THR A 263 15.80 -8.35 -4.82
CA THR A 263 16.63 -7.35 -5.48
C THR A 263 16.04 -7.09 -6.86
N CYS A 264 15.83 -5.82 -7.22
CA CYS A 264 15.35 -5.40 -8.55
C CYS A 264 16.35 -4.42 -9.15
N GLU A 265 17.00 -4.81 -10.23
CA GLU A 265 17.99 -4.02 -10.94
C GLU A 265 17.49 -3.68 -12.33
N ARG A 266 17.62 -2.41 -12.72
CA ARG A 266 17.33 -1.98 -14.10
C ARG A 266 18.64 -1.86 -14.86
N SER A 267 18.70 -2.49 -16.03
CA SER A 267 19.82 -2.26 -16.95
C SER A 267 19.69 -0.86 -17.53
N MET A 268 20.68 0.00 -17.25
CA MET A 268 20.79 1.34 -17.82
C MET A 268 21.79 1.27 -18.97
N ALA A 269 21.44 0.56 -20.04
CA ALA A 269 22.22 0.56 -21.28
C ALA A 269 21.95 1.82 -22.10
#